data_AF-A0A5C5WZX3-F1
#
_entry.id   AF-A0A5C5WZX3-F1
#
_cell.length_a   1.000
_cell.length_b   1.000
_cell.length_c   1.000
_cell.angle_alpha   90.00
_cell.angle_beta   90.00
_cell.angle_gamma   90.00
#
_symmetry.space_group_name_H-M   'P 1'
#
loop_
_entity.id
_entity.type
_entity.pdbx_description
1 polymer ?
#
loop_
_entity_poly.entity_id
_entity_poly.type
_entity_poly.pdbx_seq_one_letter_code
_entity_poly.pdbx_strand_id
1 'polypeptide(L)'
;MTKKRFRLTKAEKSCLERLQAEHGSDATSEMMALLVNEENFSAHRGAEEIDDGPDDSYECIVFGNDGFQEDVRSRKEVARLMMRLDQLGIPILGFGVEPEGYSWAMRVECDDEELLDLIVWDIWFDITCPEANPVKEELNDYLGDIGVMAA
;
A
#
# COMPACT_ATOMS: atom_id res chain seq x y z
N MET A 1 -27.50 5.32 -11.73
CA MET A 1 -26.10 4.87 -11.89
C MET A 1 -25.93 3.55 -11.15
N THR A 2 -25.67 2.46 -11.85
CA THR A 2 -25.45 1.14 -11.25
C THR A 2 -24.09 1.17 -10.56
N LYS A 3 -24.03 1.21 -9.22
CA LYS A 3 -22.76 1.09 -8.49
C LYS A 3 -22.09 -0.23 -8.93
N LYS A 4 -20.95 -0.16 -9.63
CA LYS A 4 -20.11 -1.33 -9.87
C LYS A 4 -19.81 -1.93 -8.49
N ARG A 5 -20.29 -3.14 -8.23
CA ARG A 5 -19.97 -3.87 -7.00
C ARG A 5 -18.56 -4.42 -7.14
N PHE A 6 -17.60 -3.78 -6.50
CA PHE A 6 -16.25 -4.31 -6.39
C PHE A 6 -16.27 -5.64 -5.63
N ARG A 7 -15.44 -6.58 -6.09
CA ARG A 7 -15.20 -7.87 -5.44
C ARG A 7 -13.72 -8.19 -5.52
N LEU A 8 -13.21 -8.86 -4.49
CA LEU A 8 -11.90 -9.47 -4.52
C LEU A 8 -11.92 -10.67 -5.47
N THR A 9 -10.86 -10.81 -6.26
CA THR A 9 -10.57 -12.06 -6.98
C THR A 9 -10.11 -13.12 -5.98
N LYS A 10 -10.04 -14.39 -6.43
CA LYS A 10 -9.48 -15.46 -5.60
C LYS A 10 -8.03 -15.16 -5.21
N ALA A 11 -7.22 -14.65 -6.15
CA ALA A 11 -5.83 -14.31 -5.90
C ALA A 11 -5.70 -13.17 -4.87
N GLU A 12 -6.48 -12.10 -5.04
CA GLU A 12 -6.49 -10.97 -4.10
C GLU A 12 -6.90 -11.41 -2.69
N LYS A 13 -7.91 -12.28 -2.57
CA LYS A 13 -8.34 -12.83 -1.27
C LYS A 13 -7.23 -13.67 -0.61
N SER A 14 -6.58 -14.55 -1.38
CA SER A 14 -5.48 -15.36 -0.86
C SER A 14 -4.25 -14.53 -0.48
N CYS A 15 -3.98 -13.42 -1.17
CA CYS A 15 -2.90 -12.50 -0.78
C CYS A 15 -3.21 -11.86 0.58
N LEU A 16 -4.42 -11.33 0.78
CA LEU A 16 -4.80 -10.71 2.06
C LEU A 16 -4.78 -11.70 3.23
N GLU A 17 -5.29 -12.92 3.01
CA GLU A 17 -5.26 -13.98 4.02
C GLU A 17 -3.81 -14.32 4.43
N ARG A 18 -2.90 -14.35 3.45
CA ARG A 18 -1.47 -14.55 3.70
C ARG A 18 -0.84 -13.39 4.47
N LEU A 19 -1.10 -12.14 4.05
CA LEU A 19 -0.61 -10.94 4.75
C LEU A 19 -1.01 -10.93 6.22
N GLN A 20 -2.29 -11.19 6.49
CA GLN A 20 -2.81 -11.18 7.86
C GLN A 20 -2.21 -12.31 8.70
N ALA A 21 -1.96 -13.46 8.10
CA ALA A 21 -1.34 -14.59 8.80
C ALA A 21 0.16 -14.38 9.07
N GLU A 22 0.89 -13.77 8.15
CA GLU A 22 2.35 -13.59 8.21
C GLU A 22 2.75 -12.30 8.96
N HIS A 23 1.94 -11.24 8.84
CA HIS A 23 2.30 -9.88 9.27
C HIS A 23 1.18 -9.14 10.05
N GLY A 24 -0.03 -9.70 10.15
CA GLY A 24 -1.21 -9.02 10.69
C GLY A 24 -1.29 -9.04 12.20
N SER A 25 -0.37 -8.37 12.88
CA SER A 25 -0.39 -7.91 14.29
C SER A 25 0.88 -7.12 14.59
N ASP A 26 1.40 -6.40 13.59
CA ASP A 26 2.63 -5.62 13.74
C ASP A 26 2.29 -4.32 14.48
N ALA A 27 2.71 -4.22 15.74
CA ALA A 27 2.37 -3.09 16.61
C ALA A 27 2.83 -1.74 16.04
N THR A 28 3.98 -1.71 15.34
CA THR A 28 4.46 -0.51 14.65
C THR A 28 3.50 -0.11 13.54
N SER A 29 3.13 -1.05 12.65
CA SER A 29 2.19 -0.79 11.58
C SER A 29 0.79 -0.41 12.08
N GLU A 30 0.30 -1.01 13.18
CA GLU A 30 -0.97 -0.62 13.79
C GLU A 30 -0.93 0.82 14.35
N MET A 31 0.17 1.18 15.01
CA MET A 31 0.39 2.55 15.49
C MET A 31 0.45 3.54 14.33
N MET A 32 1.16 3.21 13.25
CA MET A 32 1.25 4.05 12.07
C MET A 32 -0.10 4.19 11.37
N ALA A 33 -0.90 3.13 11.28
CA ALA A 33 -2.26 3.21 10.75
C ALA A 33 -3.15 4.15 11.59
N LEU A 34 -2.98 4.15 12.91
CA LEU A 34 -3.68 5.09 13.81
C LEU A 34 -3.22 6.53 13.59
N LEU A 35 -1.91 6.79 13.57
CA LEU A 35 -1.35 8.12 13.31
C LEU A 35 -1.80 8.68 11.96
N VAL A 36 -1.78 7.84 10.92
CA VAL A 36 -2.23 8.22 9.58
C VAL A 36 -3.73 8.58 9.56
N ASN A 37 -4.56 7.90 10.35
CA ASN A 37 -5.97 8.23 10.50
C ASN A 37 -6.18 9.59 11.21
N GLU A 38 -5.38 9.88 12.24
CA GLU A 38 -5.52 11.07 13.07
C GLU A 38 -4.89 12.32 12.45
N GLU A 39 -3.71 12.19 11.84
CA GLU A 39 -2.85 13.30 11.42
C GLU A 39 -2.79 13.47 9.89
N ASN A 40 -2.81 12.38 9.12
CA ASN A 40 -2.66 12.37 7.66
C ASN A 40 -3.95 12.03 6.90
N PHE A 41 -5.11 12.24 7.53
CA PHE A 41 -6.41 11.95 6.93
C PHE A 41 -6.61 12.60 5.55
N SER A 42 -6.04 13.80 5.33
CA SER A 42 -6.13 14.52 4.05
C SER A 42 -5.27 13.97 2.92
N ALA A 43 -4.22 13.21 3.22
CA ALA A 43 -3.34 12.62 2.20
C ALA A 43 -4.01 11.45 1.48
N HIS A 44 -4.98 10.79 2.14
CA HIS A 44 -5.67 9.57 1.71
C HIS A 44 -4.79 8.33 1.56
N ARG A 45 -3.60 8.43 0.97
CA ARG A 45 -2.60 7.36 0.86
C ARG A 45 -1.23 7.95 0.55
N GLY A 46 -0.18 7.18 0.82
CA GLY A 46 1.18 7.54 0.46
C GLY A 46 2.22 6.63 1.08
N ALA A 47 3.48 7.07 1.05
CA ALA A 47 4.58 6.42 1.74
C ALA A 47 5.39 7.43 2.56
N GLU A 48 5.99 6.99 3.65
CA GLU A 48 6.85 7.80 4.53
C GLU A 48 8.00 6.93 5.07
N GLU A 49 9.23 7.45 5.06
CA GLU A 49 10.38 6.84 5.74
C GLU A 49 10.15 6.69 7.26
N ILE A 50 10.64 5.60 7.84
CA ILE A 50 10.63 5.39 9.30
C ILE A 50 11.98 5.81 9.87
N ASP A 51 12.05 7.00 10.47
CA ASP A 51 13.22 7.48 11.20
C ASP A 51 13.22 6.93 12.64
N ASP A 52 13.36 5.61 12.81
CA ASP A 52 13.21 4.97 14.12
C ASP A 52 14.21 3.83 14.36
N GLY A 53 15.51 4.12 14.29
CA GLY A 53 16.53 3.18 14.79
C GLY A 53 17.99 3.59 14.59
N PRO A 54 18.90 3.19 15.50
CA PRO A 54 20.33 3.25 15.22
C PRO A 54 20.69 2.12 14.26
N ASP A 55 21.39 2.48 13.18
CA ASP A 55 21.85 1.65 12.05
C ASP A 55 20.97 1.81 10.80
N ASP A 56 21.63 1.69 9.63
CA ASP A 56 21.15 1.92 8.26
C ASP A 56 19.94 1.05 7.83
N SER A 57 18.87 0.98 8.62
CA SER A 57 17.64 0.27 8.27
C SER A 57 16.82 1.11 7.30
N TYR A 58 16.80 0.67 6.05
CA TYR A 58 16.02 1.24 4.96
C TYR A 58 14.57 0.74 5.07
N GLU A 59 13.77 1.37 5.92
CA GLU A 59 12.36 1.02 6.12
C GLU A 59 11.42 2.18 5.82
N CYS A 60 10.36 1.88 5.09
CA CYS A 60 9.26 2.82 4.82
C CYS A 60 7.93 2.23 5.29
N ILE A 61 6.99 3.11 5.61
CA ILE A 61 5.56 2.80 5.72
C ILE A 61 4.88 3.17 4.41
N VAL A 62 4.03 2.28 3.90
CA VAL A 62 3.01 2.60 2.90
C VAL A 62 1.64 2.55 3.58
N PHE A 63 0.78 3.53 3.33
CA PHE A 63 -0.50 3.66 4.04
C PHE A 63 -1.67 4.06 3.14
N GLY A 64 -2.89 3.86 3.66
CA GLY A 64 -4.13 4.32 3.02
C GLY A 64 -5.32 4.45 3.98
N ASN A 65 -6.24 5.37 3.65
CA ASN A 65 -7.32 5.89 4.50
C ASN A 65 -8.69 5.87 3.80
N ASP A 66 -9.06 4.74 3.20
CA ASP A 66 -10.32 4.63 2.44
C ASP A 66 -11.25 3.51 2.95
N GLY A 67 -11.21 3.25 4.26
CA GLY A 67 -12.13 2.31 4.89
C GLY A 67 -11.77 0.85 4.64
N PHE A 68 -10.57 0.41 5.03
CA PHE A 68 -10.06 -0.94 4.73
C PHE A 68 -11.08 -2.08 4.99
N GLN A 69 -11.76 -2.08 6.14
CA GLN A 69 -12.73 -3.14 6.48
C GLN A 69 -14.00 -3.09 5.61
N GLU A 70 -14.47 -1.89 5.28
CA GLU A 70 -15.77 -1.68 4.63
C GLU A 70 -15.65 -1.60 3.10
N ASP A 71 -14.60 -0.96 2.59
CA ASP A 71 -14.38 -0.74 1.17
C ASP A 71 -13.55 -1.88 0.56
N VAL A 72 -14.17 -2.59 -0.38
CA VAL A 72 -13.51 -3.64 -1.16
C VAL A 72 -12.36 -3.08 -2.00
N ARG A 73 -12.40 -1.80 -2.40
CA ARG A 73 -11.34 -1.16 -3.17
C ARG A 73 -10.05 -1.03 -2.36
N SER A 74 -10.13 -0.57 -1.11
CA SER A 74 -8.97 -0.49 -0.21
C SER A 74 -8.35 -1.87 0.04
N ARG A 75 -9.17 -2.92 0.19
CA ARG A 75 -8.63 -4.30 0.25
C ARG A 75 -7.98 -4.77 -1.06
N LYS A 76 -8.52 -4.38 -2.21
CA LYS A 76 -7.90 -4.68 -3.52
C LYS A 76 -6.59 -3.94 -3.68
N GLU A 77 -6.49 -2.72 -3.19
CA GLU A 77 -5.28 -1.91 -3.17
C GLU A 77 -4.18 -2.62 -2.39
N VAL A 78 -4.42 -2.98 -1.12
CA VAL A 78 -3.44 -3.73 -0.31
C VAL A 78 -3.04 -5.06 -0.99
N ALA A 79 -4.01 -5.81 -1.51
CA ALA A 79 -3.71 -7.07 -2.18
C ALA A 79 -2.81 -6.89 -3.42
N ARG A 80 -3.03 -5.84 -4.21
CA ARG A 80 -2.22 -5.54 -5.41
C ARG A 80 -0.87 -4.93 -5.03
N LEU A 81 -0.80 -4.14 -3.97
CA LEU A 81 0.44 -3.60 -3.42
C LEU A 81 1.36 -4.76 -3.05
N MET A 82 0.87 -5.74 -2.30
CA MET A 82 1.65 -6.94 -1.98
C MET A 82 2.21 -7.64 -3.23
N MET A 83 1.37 -7.81 -4.26
CA MET A 83 1.80 -8.48 -5.50
C MET A 83 2.86 -7.66 -6.23
N ARG A 84 2.76 -6.32 -6.22
CA ARG A 84 3.74 -5.44 -6.85
C ARG A 84 5.05 -5.44 -6.07
N LEU A 85 5.02 -5.35 -4.74
CA LEU A 85 6.21 -5.41 -3.91
C LEU A 85 6.94 -6.75 -4.07
N ASP A 86 6.21 -7.87 -4.11
CA ASP A 86 6.78 -9.20 -4.39
C ASP A 86 7.46 -9.28 -5.77
N GLN A 87 6.88 -8.65 -6.80
CA GLN A 87 7.48 -8.56 -8.14
C GLN A 87 8.77 -7.73 -8.16
N LEU A 88 8.83 -6.69 -7.32
CA LEU A 88 9.99 -5.82 -7.17
C LEU A 88 11.04 -6.40 -6.20
N GLY A 89 10.72 -7.51 -5.54
CA GLY A 89 11.59 -8.10 -4.51
C GLY A 89 11.68 -7.27 -3.23
N ILE A 90 10.70 -6.40 -2.97
CA ILE A 90 10.63 -5.55 -1.76
C ILE A 90 9.96 -6.34 -0.63
N PRO A 91 10.68 -6.66 0.46
CA PRO A 91 10.14 -7.40 1.59
C PRO A 91 9.08 -6.60 2.37
N ILE A 92 8.01 -7.29 2.78
CA ILE A 92 7.04 -6.76 3.74
C ILE A 92 7.49 -7.17 5.14
N LEU A 93 7.62 -6.20 6.03
CA LEU A 93 8.05 -6.39 7.42
C LEU A 93 6.86 -6.47 8.37
N GLY A 94 5.81 -5.70 8.10
CA GLY A 94 4.66 -5.59 9.00
C GLY A 94 3.39 -5.10 8.28
N PHE A 95 2.24 -5.43 8.85
CA PHE A 95 0.96 -4.90 8.40
C PHE A 95 0.04 -4.63 9.60
N GLY A 96 -0.61 -3.48 9.57
CA GLY A 96 -1.51 -3.03 10.62
C GLY A 96 -2.73 -2.34 10.04
N VAL A 97 -3.83 -2.44 10.77
CA VAL A 97 -5.06 -1.70 10.50
C VAL A 97 -5.42 -1.02 11.81
N GLU A 98 -5.84 0.24 11.74
CA GLU A 98 -6.29 0.95 12.94
C GLU A 98 -7.53 0.24 13.55
N PRO A 99 -7.79 0.39 14.87
CA PRO A 99 -8.80 -0.41 15.58
C PRO A 99 -10.22 -0.41 14.97
N GLU A 100 -10.68 0.70 14.42
CA GLU A 100 -12.00 0.83 13.78
C GLU A 100 -11.99 0.36 12.31
N GLY A 101 -10.83 -0.01 11.77
CA GLY A 101 -10.71 -0.65 10.49
C GLY A 101 -10.69 0.26 9.27
N TYR A 102 -10.53 1.57 9.46
CA TYR A 102 -10.57 2.58 8.41
C TYR A 102 -9.25 2.69 7.67
N SER A 103 -8.18 2.92 8.41
CA SER A 103 -6.83 3.12 7.89
C SER A 103 -5.99 1.85 7.98
N TRP A 104 -5.07 1.69 7.05
CA TRP A 104 -4.10 0.60 7.05
C TRP A 104 -2.70 1.15 6.82
N ALA A 105 -1.70 0.44 7.33
CA ALA A 105 -0.29 0.71 7.11
C ALA A 105 0.49 -0.59 6.90
N MET A 106 1.49 -0.55 6.04
CA MET A 106 2.36 -1.66 5.68
C MET A 106 3.81 -1.20 5.77
N ARG A 107 4.58 -1.86 6.62
CA ARG A 107 6.02 -1.61 6.76
C ARG A 107 6.79 -2.47 5.76
N VAL A 108 7.72 -1.87 5.02
CA VAL A 108 8.50 -2.52 3.97
C VAL A 108 9.98 -2.21 4.12
N GLU A 109 10.84 -3.13 3.68
CA GLU A 109 12.30 -2.94 3.61
C GLU A 109 12.66 -2.30 2.26
N CYS A 110 12.57 -0.98 2.20
CA CYS A 110 12.86 -0.13 1.03
C CYS A 110 13.08 1.31 1.50
N ASP A 111 14.08 2.00 0.93
CA ASP A 111 14.41 3.42 1.16
C ASP A 111 13.87 4.37 0.09
N ASP A 112 13.14 3.83 -0.89
CA ASP A 112 12.63 4.61 -2.00
C ASP A 112 11.17 5.00 -1.73
N GLU A 113 11.00 6.03 -0.90
CA GLU A 113 9.68 6.59 -0.56
C GLU A 113 8.91 7.01 -1.82
N GLU A 114 9.57 7.66 -2.78
CA GLU A 114 8.96 8.17 -4.02
C GLU A 114 8.41 7.01 -4.87
N LEU A 115 9.17 5.93 -5.03
CA LEU A 115 8.70 4.72 -5.70
C LEU A 115 7.46 4.13 -5.02
N LEU A 116 7.48 4.03 -3.70
CA LEU A 116 6.38 3.45 -2.92
C LEU A 116 5.11 4.31 -3.00
N ASP A 117 5.25 5.64 -2.96
CA ASP A 117 4.16 6.59 -3.14
C ASP A 117 3.53 6.44 -4.54
N LEU A 118 4.36 6.44 -5.59
CA LEU A 118 3.91 6.24 -6.96
C LEU A 118 3.18 4.90 -7.14
N ILE A 119 3.68 3.82 -6.53
CA ILE A 119 3.05 2.50 -6.59
C ILE A 119 1.66 2.50 -5.94
N VAL A 120 1.51 3.03 -4.72
CA VAL A 120 0.22 2.99 -4.02
C VAL A 120 -0.82 3.82 -4.75
N TRP A 121 -0.42 4.98 -5.30
CA TRP A 121 -1.29 5.82 -6.13
C TRP A 121 -1.66 5.16 -7.47
N ASP A 122 -0.70 4.54 -8.17
CA ASP A 122 -0.94 3.82 -9.43
C ASP A 122 -2.00 2.73 -9.23
N ILE A 123 -1.86 1.95 -8.17
CA ILE A 123 -2.79 0.87 -7.82
C ILE A 123 -4.19 1.43 -7.54
N TRP A 124 -4.27 2.50 -6.75
CA TRP A 124 -5.56 3.10 -6.42
C TRP A 124 -6.28 3.63 -7.66
N PHE A 125 -5.57 4.37 -8.53
CA PHE A 125 -6.15 4.89 -9.76
C PHE A 125 -6.54 3.77 -10.74
N ASP A 126 -5.75 2.70 -10.85
CA ASP A 126 -6.12 1.53 -11.65
C ASP A 126 -7.39 0.83 -11.13
N ILE A 127 -7.66 0.88 -9.82
CA ILE A 127 -8.89 0.30 -9.23
C ILE A 127 -10.08 1.24 -9.44
N THR A 128 -9.89 2.55 -9.25
CA THR A 128 -10.99 3.51 -9.14
C THR A 128 -11.32 4.24 -10.43
N CYS A 129 -10.29 4.57 -11.21
CA CYS A 129 -10.35 5.38 -12.42
C CYS A 129 -9.41 4.84 -13.51
N PRO A 130 -9.57 3.58 -13.97
CA PRO A 130 -8.62 2.93 -14.87
C PRO A 130 -8.44 3.60 -16.24
N GLU A 131 -9.37 4.47 -16.64
CA GLU A 131 -9.30 5.22 -17.90
C GLU A 131 -8.48 6.51 -17.77
N ALA A 132 -8.10 6.91 -16.55
CA ALA A 132 -7.44 8.18 -16.24
C ALA A 132 -6.54 8.04 -15.01
N ASN A 133 -5.48 7.22 -15.13
CA ASN A 133 -4.47 7.09 -14.10
C ASN A 133 -3.35 8.12 -14.33
N PRO A 134 -3.27 9.19 -13.52
CA PRO A 134 -2.34 10.30 -13.75
C PRO A 134 -0.89 9.96 -13.41
N VAL A 135 -0.63 8.93 -12.60
CA VAL A 135 0.73 8.58 -12.14
C VAL A 135 1.34 7.42 -12.92
N LYS A 136 0.59 6.82 -13.87
CA LYS A 136 1.05 5.65 -14.63
C LYS A 136 2.30 5.92 -15.45
N GLU A 137 2.33 7.07 -16.15
CA GLU A 137 3.48 7.45 -16.99
C GLU A 137 4.71 7.74 -16.13
N GLU A 138 4.53 8.53 -15.06
CA GLU A 138 5.56 8.86 -14.09
C GLU A 138 6.17 7.62 -13.42
N LEU A 139 5.35 6.67 -12.95
CA LEU A 139 5.83 5.42 -12.39
C LEU A 139 6.61 4.57 -13.43
N ASN A 140 6.16 4.53 -14.68
CA ASN A 140 6.85 3.77 -15.72
C ASN A 140 8.22 4.37 -16.06
N ASP A 141 8.30 5.70 -16.10
CA ASP A 141 9.55 6.43 -16.33
C ASP A 141 10.51 6.19 -15.16
N TYR A 142 10.02 6.32 -13.91
CA TYR A 142 10.79 6.05 -12.70
C TYR A 142 11.35 4.62 -12.67
N LEU A 143 10.50 3.61 -12.93
CA LEU A 143 10.92 2.20 -13.02
C LEU A 143 11.97 1.99 -14.11
N GLY A 144 11.80 2.66 -15.26
CA GLY A 144 12.77 2.64 -16.35
C GLY A 144 14.14 3.19 -15.96
N ASP A 145 14.17 4.29 -15.22
CA ASP A 145 15.40 4.95 -14.76
C ASP A 145 16.17 4.09 -13.73
N ILE A 146 15.47 3.38 -12.85
CA ILE A 146 16.10 2.46 -11.88
C ILE A 146 16.39 1.07 -12.47
N GLY A 147 16.15 0.88 -13.78
CA GLY A 147 16.48 -0.36 -14.51
C GLY A 147 15.52 -1.52 -14.26
N VAL A 148 14.33 -1.25 -13.72
CA VAL A 148 13.25 -2.21 -13.53
C VAL A 148 12.30 -2.09 -14.72
N MET A 149 12.25 -3.10 -15.60
CA MET A 149 11.29 -3.07 -16.71
C MET A 149 9.87 -3.23 -16.17
N ALA A 150 8.99 -2.25 -16.46
CA ALA A 150 7.56 -2.35 -16.21
C ALA A 150 6.98 -3.60 -16.91
N ALA A 151 6.24 -4.42 -16.17
CA ALA A 151 5.56 -5.62 -16.66
C ALA A 151 4.16 -5.32 -17.20
#